data_AF-V4QFX3-F1
#
_entry.id   AF-V4QFX3-F1
#
_cell.length_a   1.000
_cell.length_b   1.000
_cell.length_c   1.000
_cell.angle_alpha   90.00
_cell.angle_beta   90.00
_cell.angle_gamma   90.00
#
_symmetry.space_group_name_H-M   'P 1'
#
loop_
_entity.id
_entity.type
_entity.pdbx_description
1 polymer ?
#
loop_
_entity_poly.entity_id
_entity_poly.type
_entity_poly.pdbx_seq_one_letter_code
_entity_poly.pdbx_strand_id
1 'polypeptide(L)'
;MVQTSMLHVRLDDEVKTLAAEKPSGLGLTVSDAVRILITRIAREGGLPAGLTAPSESYDTWFRAMVKEALDDTRPTLPHKQVMDDVQTLIDQKRRAPRA
;
A
#
# COMPACT_ATOMS: atom_id res chain seq x y z
N MET A 1 -27.60 0.91 -5.84
CA MET A 1 -27.19 2.33 -5.67
C MET A 1 -26.01 2.34 -4.72
N VAL A 2 -24.91 3.03 -5.05
CA VAL A 2 -23.77 3.17 -4.12
C VAL A 2 -24.12 4.28 -3.14
N GLN A 3 -24.28 3.95 -1.86
CA GLN A 3 -24.56 4.93 -0.81
C GLN A 3 -23.24 5.54 -0.34
N THR A 4 -23.03 6.82 -0.63
CA THR A 4 -21.83 7.56 -0.20
C THR A 4 -22.18 8.52 0.94
N SER A 5 -21.31 8.60 1.95
CA SER A 5 -21.39 9.60 3.02
C SER A 5 -20.17 10.54 2.94
N MET A 6 -20.36 11.81 3.27
CA MET A 6 -19.30 12.84 3.22
C MET A 6 -18.51 12.85 4.53
N LEU A 7 -17.18 12.93 4.44
CA LEU A 7 -16.29 13.11 5.58
C LEU A 7 -15.75 14.55 5.60
N HIS A 8 -16.00 15.28 6.70
CA HIS A 8 -15.39 16.59 6.94
C HIS A 8 -14.15 16.43 7.83
N VAL A 9 -13.01 16.89 7.32
CA VAL A 9 -11.72 16.90 8.02
C VAL A 9 -11.25 18.35 8.13
N ARG A 10 -10.76 18.74 9.31
CA ARG A 10 -10.12 20.04 9.50
C ARG A 10 -8.63 19.91 9.16
N LEU A 11 -8.15 20.79 8.30
CA LEU A 11 -6.74 20.93 7.94
C LEU A 11 -6.42 22.42 7.88
N ASP A 12 -5.18 22.79 8.18
CA ASP A 12 -4.68 24.12 7.89
C ASP A 12 -4.69 24.39 6.38
N ASP A 13 -4.92 25.64 5.98
CA ASP A 13 -5.08 26.01 4.56
C ASP A 13 -3.81 25.73 3.74
N GLU A 14 -2.63 25.87 4.35
CA GLU A 14 -1.35 25.51 3.72
C GLU A 14 -1.26 24.01 3.44
N VAL A 15 -1.63 23.17 4.43
CA VAL A 15 -1.64 21.71 4.29
C VAL A 15 -2.65 21.28 3.23
N LYS A 16 -3.83 21.90 3.22
CA LYS A 16 -4.87 21.64 2.21
C LYS A 16 -4.39 21.92 0.79
N THR A 17 -3.64 23.01 0.61
CA THR A 17 -3.10 23.42 -0.69
C THR A 17 -2.01 22.44 -1.15
N LEU A 18 -1.03 22.16 -0.30
CA LEU A 18 0.05 21.20 -0.60
C LEU A 18 -0.49 19.79 -0.90
N ALA A 19 -1.49 19.35 -0.13
CA ALA A 19 -2.14 18.06 -0.33
C ALA A 19 -2.91 17.96 -1.64
N ALA A 20 -3.36 19.08 -2.24
CA ALA A 20 -4.02 19.07 -3.54
C ALA A 20 -3.02 18.93 -4.71
N GLU A 21 -1.81 19.45 -4.56
CA GLU A 21 -0.79 19.44 -5.62
C GLU A 21 -0.10 18.07 -5.78
N LYS A 22 0.28 17.44 -4.66
CA LYS A 22 1.09 16.19 -4.68
C LYS A 22 0.39 15.00 -5.37
N PRO A 23 -0.89 14.70 -5.10
CA PRO A 23 -1.60 13.57 -5.73
C PRO A 23 -1.89 13.81 -7.21
N SER A 24 -1.98 15.08 -7.62
CA SER A 24 -2.24 15.46 -9.02
C SER A 24 -1.11 14.98 -9.95
N GLY A 25 0.12 14.91 -9.47
CA GLY A 25 1.26 14.34 -10.21
C GLY A 25 1.11 12.85 -10.54
N LEU A 26 0.20 12.14 -9.87
CA LEU A 26 -0.12 10.73 -10.10
C LEU A 26 -1.52 10.55 -10.73
N GLY A 27 -2.19 11.64 -11.11
CA GLY A 27 -3.56 11.62 -11.65
C GLY A 27 -4.65 11.29 -10.61
N LEU A 28 -4.35 11.48 -9.32
CA LEU A 28 -5.29 11.22 -8.22
C LEU A 28 -5.79 12.52 -7.59
N THR A 29 -7.03 12.52 -7.11
CA THR A 29 -7.53 13.61 -6.25
C THR A 29 -7.23 13.33 -4.78
N VAL A 30 -7.29 14.37 -3.95
CA VAL A 30 -7.25 14.22 -2.47
C VAL A 30 -8.34 13.26 -1.99
N SER A 31 -9.52 13.31 -2.61
CA SER A 31 -10.63 12.42 -2.25
C SER A 31 -10.29 10.95 -2.53
N ASP A 32 -9.57 10.66 -3.60
CA ASP A 32 -9.14 9.30 -3.92
C ASP A 32 -8.11 8.79 -2.91
N ALA A 33 -7.14 9.64 -2.54
CA ALA A 33 -6.16 9.31 -1.51
C ALA A 33 -6.83 9.03 -0.15
N VAL A 34 -7.78 9.87 0.27
CA VAL A 34 -8.54 9.67 1.51
C VAL A 34 -9.38 8.38 1.44
N ARG A 35 -10.06 8.10 0.32
CA ARG A 35 -10.82 6.85 0.17
C ARG A 35 -9.93 5.61 0.26
N ILE A 36 -8.75 5.64 -0.35
CA ILE A 36 -7.77 4.54 -0.27
C ILE A 36 -7.35 4.32 1.18
N LEU A 37 -6.95 5.40 1.88
CA LEU A 37 -6.49 5.33 3.27
C LEU A 37 -7.57 4.77 4.21
N ILE A 38 -8.79 5.32 4.16
CA ILE A 38 -9.88 4.91 5.06
C ILE A 38 -10.32 3.47 4.76
N THR A 39 -10.34 3.07 3.48
CA THR A 39 -10.65 1.68 3.10
C THR A 39 -9.58 0.72 3.63
N ARG A 40 -8.30 1.10 3.58
CA ARG A 40 -7.20 0.28 4.10
C ARG A 40 -7.33 0.10 5.61
N ILE A 41 -7.59 1.18 6.35
CA ILE A 41 -7.80 1.14 7.80
C ILE A 41 -8.98 0.23 8.15
N ALA A 42 -10.12 0.39 7.47
CA ALA A 42 -11.31 -0.41 7.73
C ALA A 42 -11.10 -1.91 7.46
N ARG A 43 -10.27 -2.27 6.47
CA ARG A 43 -10.01 -3.68 6.13
C ARG A 43 -8.94 -4.32 7.00
N GLU A 44 -8.00 -3.54 7.53
CA GLU A 44 -6.80 -4.06 8.20
C GLU A 44 -6.79 -3.80 9.70
N GLY A 45 -7.74 -3.02 10.21
CA GLY A 45 -7.89 -2.77 11.64
C GLY A 45 -6.80 -1.88 12.23
N GLY A 46 -6.04 -1.17 11.38
CA GLY A 46 -4.93 -0.33 11.82
C GLY A 46 -4.48 0.67 10.75
N LEU A 47 -3.70 1.66 11.17
CA LEU A 47 -3.07 2.61 10.25
C LEU A 47 -1.98 1.90 9.41
N PRO A 48 -1.80 2.29 8.13
CA PRO A 48 -0.73 1.77 7.28
C PRO A 48 0.64 1.86 7.97
N ALA A 49 1.48 0.84 7.81
CA ALA A 49 2.78 0.75 8.46
C ALA A 49 3.67 1.99 8.23
N GLY A 50 3.61 2.63 7.06
CA GLY A 50 4.36 3.85 6.76
C GLY A 50 3.88 5.13 7.47
N LEU A 51 2.76 5.05 8.20
CA LEU A 51 2.22 6.15 9.01
C LEU A 51 2.41 5.93 10.53
N THR A 52 2.77 4.71 10.95
CA THR A 52 2.92 4.34 12.38
C THR A 52 4.32 3.90 12.76
N ALA A 53 5.11 3.41 11.81
CA ALA A 53 6.51 3.10 12.04
C ALA A 53 7.35 4.37 11.89
N PRO A 54 8.30 4.64 12.80
CA PRO A 54 9.37 5.59 12.56
C PRO A 54 10.03 5.28 11.21
N SER A 55 10.38 6.30 10.43
CA SER A 55 11.13 6.12 9.17
C SER A 55 12.41 5.30 9.40
N GLU A 56 13.04 5.45 10.57
CA GLU A 56 14.18 4.63 11.00
C GLU A 56 13.85 3.14 11.15
N SER A 57 12.63 2.79 11.58
CA SER A 57 12.18 1.40 11.65
C SER A 57 11.95 0.81 10.26
N TYR A 58 11.44 1.62 9.32
CA TYR A 58 11.34 1.23 7.92
C TYR A 58 12.72 1.01 7.30
N ASP A 59 13.64 1.94 7.50
CA ASP A 59 15.01 1.84 6.99
C ASP A 59 15.75 0.64 7.59
N THR A 60 15.59 0.38 8.89
CA THR A 60 16.19 -0.77 9.57
C THR A 60 15.63 -2.08 9.02
N TRP A 61 14.32 -2.18 8.89
CA TRP A 61 13.67 -3.34 8.27
C TRP A 61 14.13 -3.53 6.82
N PHE A 62 14.16 -2.47 6.02
CA PHE A 62 14.58 -2.53 4.61
C PHE A 62 16.03 -2.99 4.48
N ARG A 63 16.94 -2.44 5.30
CA ARG A 63 18.35 -2.87 5.34
C ARG A 63 18.50 -4.33 5.76
N ALA A 64 17.71 -4.79 6.74
CA ALA A 64 17.71 -6.18 7.16
C ALA A 64 17.26 -7.12 6.03
N MET A 65 16.16 -6.78 5.33
CA MET A 65 15.67 -7.54 4.18
C MET A 65 16.67 -7.57 3.02
N VAL A 66 17.35 -6.46 2.73
CA VAL A 66 18.40 -6.40 1.70
C VAL A 66 19.59 -7.28 2.09
N LYS A 67 20.01 -7.22 3.35
CA LYS A 67 21.11 -8.07 3.85
C LYS A 67 20.75 -9.56 3.75
N GLU A 68 19.55 -9.94 4.16
CA GLU A 68 19.05 -11.31 4.03
C GLU A 68 19.06 -11.79 2.56
N ALA A 69 18.63 -10.94 1.62
CA ALA A 69 18.65 -11.28 0.20
C ALA A 69 20.06 -11.40 -0.39
N LEU A 70 21.02 -10.62 0.10
CA LEU A 70 22.44 -10.71 -0.31
C LEU A 70 23.14 -11.93 0.28
N ASP A 71 22.76 -12.32 1.50
CA ASP A 71 23.31 -13.50 2.19
C ASP A 71 22.63 -14.81 1.71
N ASP A 72 21.57 -14.74 0.91
CA ASP A 72 20.82 -15.89 0.39
C ASP A 72 21.62 -16.65 -0.69
N THR A 73 21.97 -17.89 -0.37
CA THR A 73 22.75 -18.78 -1.27
C THR A 73 21.86 -19.62 -2.20
N ARG A 74 20.53 -19.44 -2.18
CA ARG A 74 19.63 -20.20 -3.06
C ARG A 74 19.86 -19.84 -4.53
N PRO A 75 19.71 -20.80 -5.45
CA PRO A 75 19.83 -20.54 -6.87
C PRO A 75 18.76 -19.56 -7.34
N THR A 76 19.13 -18.64 -8.23
CA THR A 76 18.22 -17.67 -8.83
C THR A 76 17.14 -18.36 -9.65
N LEU A 77 15.89 -17.92 -9.51
CA LEU A 77 14.79 -18.40 -10.34
C LEU A 77 14.70 -17.61 -11.65
N PRO A 78 14.46 -18.25 -12.80
CA PRO A 78 14.16 -17.55 -14.04
C PRO A 78 12.89 -16.70 -13.90
N HIS A 79 12.90 -15.50 -14.48
CA HIS A 79 11.77 -14.56 -14.41
C HIS A 79 10.43 -15.21 -14.81
N LYS A 80 10.42 -16.02 -15.88
CA LYS A 80 9.22 -16.72 -16.34
C LYS A 80 8.60 -17.61 -15.24
N GLN A 81 9.43 -18.37 -14.53
CA GLN A 81 8.97 -19.26 -13.49
C GLN A 81 8.33 -18.49 -12.34
N VAL A 82 8.95 -17.37 -11.92
CA VAL A 82 8.39 -16.47 -10.90
C VAL A 82 7.02 -15.94 -11.31
N MET A 83 6.86 -15.51 -12.57
CA MET A 83 5.59 -14.98 -13.06
C MET A 83 4.50 -16.06 -13.12
N ASP A 84 4.85 -17.28 -13.54
CA ASP A 84 3.93 -18.43 -13.58
C ASP A 84 3.45 -18.80 -12.15
N ASP A 85 4.34 -18.80 -11.16
CA ASP A 85 4.03 -19.07 -9.76
C ASP A 85 3.12 -17.98 -9.15
N VAL A 86 3.42 -16.71 -9.42
CA VAL A 86 2.61 -15.57 -8.96
C VAL A 86 1.21 -15.62 -9.57
N GLN A 87 1.09 -15.93 -10.86
CA GLN A 87 -0.20 -16.03 -11.54
C GLN A 87 -1.07 -17.12 -10.91
N THR A 88 -0.46 -18.26 -10.58
CA THR A 88 -1.14 -19.37 -9.89
C THR A 88 -1.71 -18.94 -8.54
N LEU A 89 -0.96 -18.18 -7.73
CA LEU A 89 -1.42 -17.66 -6.44
C LEU A 89 -2.58 -16.66 -6.58
N ILE A 90 -2.53 -15.78 -7.59
CA ILE A 90 -3.61 -14.83 -7.87
C ILE A 90 -4.90 -15.57 -8.23
N ASP A 91 -4.81 -16.58 -9.09
CA ASP A 91 -5.96 -17.34 -9.54
C ASP A 91 -6.59 -18.15 -8.40
N GLN A 92 -5.78 -18.70 -7.49
CA GLN A 92 -6.27 -19.33 -6.26
C GLN A 92 -7.05 -18.36 -5.39
N LYS A 93 -6.52 -17.15 -5.13
CA LYS A 93 -7.22 -16.14 -4.34
C LYS A 93 -8.51 -15.64 -4.99
N ARG A 94 -8.56 -15.57 -6.32
CA ARG A 94 -9.77 -15.17 -7.06
C ARG A 94 -10.87 -16.22 -7.00
N ARG A 95 -10.50 -17.50 -6.88
CA ARG A 95 -11.44 -18.64 -6.76
C ARG A 95 -11.94 -18.87 -5.34
N ALA A 96 -11.23 -18.36 -4.33
CA ALA A 96 -11.70 -18.42 -2.95
C ALA A 96 -12.94 -17.51 -2.76
N PRO A 97 -14.04 -18.01 -2.15
CA PRO A 97 -15.19 -17.17 -1.85
C PRO A 97 -14.80 -16.05 -0.90
N ARG A 98 -15.26 -14.83 -1.17
CA ARG A 98 -15.13 -13.70 -0.25
C ARG A 98 -15.92 -14.03 1.01
N ALA A 99 -15.21 -14.29 2.11
CA ALA A 99 -15.77 -14.27 3.46
C ALA A 99 -16.09 -12.84 3.90
#